data_AF-A0A7C2WU95-F1
#
_entry.id   AF-A0A7C2WU95-F1
#
_cell.length_a   1.000
_cell.length_b   1.000
_cell.length_c   1.000
_cell.angle_alpha   90.00
_cell.angle_beta   90.00
_cell.angle_gamma   90.00
#
_symmetry.space_group_name_H-M   'P 1'
#
loop_
_entity.id
_entity.type
_entity.pdbx_description
1 polymer ?
#
loop_
_entity_poly.entity_id
_entity_poly.type
_entity_poly.pdbx_seq_one_letter_code
_entity_poly.pdbx_strand_id
1 'polypeptide(L)' 'MPHIIALAGPIGSGKSTMASLIAALLEDAAVLHYDSYEEASRRSPDDVIRWMKDGADFNAFVLPDLVRDLAALREGIPVT' A
#
# COMPACT_ATOMS: atom_id res chain seq x y z
N MET A 1 11.33 4.00 17.99
CA MET A 1 10.19 3.40 17.27
C MET A 1 10.11 4.09 15.92
N PRO A 2 10.06 3.36 14.80
CA PRO A 2 9.96 3.96 13.48
C PRO A 2 8.61 4.66 13.29
N HIS A 3 8.60 5.71 12.48
CA HIS A 3 7.39 6.43 12.11
C HIS A 3 6.82 5.85 10.82
N ILE A 4 5.51 5.63 10.78
CA ILE A 4 4.80 5.18 9.58
C ILE A 4 4.12 6.40 8.96
N ILE A 5 4.44 6.70 7.71
CA ILE A 5 3.87 7.80 6.94
C ILE A 5 3.11 7.20 5.76
N ALA A 6 1.80 7.43 5.69
CA ALA A 6 0.96 6.99 4.59
C ALA A 6 0.72 8.13 3.60
N LEU A 7 1.00 7.90 2.31
CA LEU A 7 0.72 8.84 1.22
C LEU A 7 -0.41 8.29 0.35
N ALA A 8 -1.60 8.89 0.43
CA ALA A 8 -2.80 8.47 -0.29
C ALA A 8 -3.30 9.57 -1.25
N GLY A 9 -3.93 9.17 -2.34
CA GLY A 9 -4.37 10.10 -3.40
C GLY A 9 -4.59 9.39 -4.74
N PRO A 10 -5.30 10.02 -5.69
CA PRO A 10 -5.68 9.40 -6.96
C PRO A 10 -4.48 9.14 -7.88
N ILE A 11 -4.66 8.34 -8.93
CA ILE A 11 -3.64 8.12 -9.96
C ILE A 11 -3.20 9.48 -10.53
N GLY A 12 -1.89 9.67 -10.70
CA GLY A 12 -1.32 10.93 -11.18
C GLY A 12 -1.15 12.04 -10.13
N SER A 13 -1.53 11.83 -8.87
CA SER A 13 -1.43 12.87 -7.81
C SER A 13 0.00 13.12 -7.27
N GLY A 14 1.04 12.51 -7.86
CA GLY A 14 2.43 12.73 -7.46
C GLY A 14 2.92 11.96 -6.22
N LYS A 15 2.14 11.01 -5.67
CA LYS A 15 2.52 10.22 -4.47
C LYS A 15 3.89 9.55 -4.59
N SER A 16 4.14 8.90 -5.73
CA SER A 16 5.40 8.18 -5.95
C SER A 16 6.59 9.13 -5.95
N THR A 17 6.46 10.29 -6.61
CA THR A 17 7.47 11.35 -6.58
C THR A 17 7.71 11.86 -5.15
N MET A 18 6.63 12.12 -4.41
CA MET A 18 6.73 12.59 -3.02
C MET A 18 7.38 11.54 -2.10
N ALA A 19 7.01 10.27 -2.24
CA ALA A 19 7.61 9.16 -1.48
C ALA A 19 9.11 9.07 -1.71
N SER A 20 9.55 9.12 -2.98
CA SER A 20 10.97 9.07 -3.34
C SER A 20 11.76 10.27 -2.78
N LEU A 21 11.18 11.47 -2.83
CA LEU A 21 11.82 12.67 -2.28
C LEU A 21 11.92 12.61 -0.75
N ILE A 22 10.87 12.17 -0.06
CA ILE A 22 10.89 11.99 1.40
C ILE A 22 11.94 10.95 1.80
N ALA A 23 11.99 9.81 1.12
CA ALA A 23 12.95 8.76 1.42
C ALA A 23 14.40 9.23 1.20
N ALA A 24 14.65 9.99 0.12
CA ALA A 24 15.96 10.58 -0.14
C ALA A 24 16.38 11.62 0.92
N LEU A 25 15.42 12.36 1.50
CA LEU A 25 15.70 13.37 2.54
C LEU A 25 15.94 12.76 3.92
N LEU A 26 15.33 11.60 4.22
CA LEU A 26 15.45 10.94 5.52
C LEU A 26 16.65 9.99 5.59
N GLU A 27 17.16 9.51 4.45
CA GLU A 27 18.31 8.60 4.30
C GLU A 27 18.13 7.19 4.91
N ASP A 28 17.21 7.01 5.87
CA ASP A 28 16.95 5.76 6.59
C ASP A 28 15.50 5.23 6.43
N ALA A 29 14.82 5.63 5.36
CA ALA A 29 13.42 5.28 5.13
C ALA A 29 13.25 4.07 4.19
N ALA A 30 12.42 3.11 4.60
CA ALA A 30 11.87 2.09 3.71
C ALA A 30 10.62 2.62 2.99
N VAL A 31 10.50 2.33 1.70
CA VAL A 31 9.32 2.72 0.89
C VAL A 31 8.55 1.47 0.49
N LEU A 32 7.27 1.44 0.83
CA LEU A 32 6.33 0.40 0.42
C LEU A 32 5.32 0.99 -0.56
N HIS A 33 5.08 0.30 -1.68
CA HIS A 33 4.06 0.67 -2.65
C HIS A 33 2.85 -0.24 -2.49
N TYR A 34 1.68 0.34 -2.21
CA TYR A 34 0.42 -0.40 -2.08
C TYR A 34 0.17 -1.34 -3.28
N ASP A 35 0.44 -0.85 -4.49
CA ASP A 35 0.26 -1.58 -5.75
C ASP A 35 1.13 -2.85 -5.84
N SER A 36 2.20 -2.96 -5.05
CA SER A 36 3.02 -4.19 -4.97
C SER A 36 2.36 -5.30 -4.14
N TYR A 37 1.41 -4.93 -3.28
CA TYR A 37 0.65 -5.85 -2.43
C TYR A 37 -0.76 -6.10 -2.95
N GLU A 38 -1.27 -5.18 -3.77
CA GLU A 38 -2.61 -5.27 -4.29
C GLU A 38 -2.72 -6.41 -5.31
N GLU A 39 -3.39 -7.49 -4.90
CA GLU A 39 -3.79 -8.56 -5.81
C GLU A 39 -5.14 -8.28 -6.47
N ALA A 40 -5.80 -7.15 -6.21
CA ALA A 40 -7.13 -6.90 -6.76
C ALA A 40 -7.13 -6.58 -8.26
N SER A 41 -5.99 -6.21 -8.84
CA SER A 41 -5.72 -6.33 -10.28
C SER A 41 -5.85 -7.76 -10.84
N ARG A 42 -5.92 -8.80 -9.99
CA ARG A 42 -6.22 -10.19 -10.35
C ARG A 42 -7.71 -10.55 -10.23
N ARG A 43 -8.57 -9.65 -9.72
CA ARG A 43 -10.02 -9.90 -9.68
C ARG A 43 -10.57 -9.86 -11.09
N SER A 44 -11.44 -10.82 -11.40
CA SER A 44 -12.14 -10.79 -12.67
C SER A 44 -13.01 -9.52 -12.75
N PRO A 45 -13.30 -9.00 -13.95
CA PRO A 45 -14.25 -7.90 -14.12
C PRO A 45 -15.59 -8.15 -13.41
N ASP A 46 -16.05 -9.41 -13.36
CA ASP A 46 -17.28 -9.82 -12.69
C ASP A 46 -17.21 -9.65 -11.17
N ASP A 47 -16.07 -9.97 -10.55
CA ASP A 47 -15.85 -9.76 -9.11
C ASP A 47 -15.84 -8.28 -8.75
N VAL A 48 -15.27 -7.42 -9.62
CA VAL A 48 -15.29 -5.96 -9.45
C VAL A 48 -16.72 -5.43 -9.57
N ILE A 49 -17.47 -5.87 -10.58
CA ILE A 49 -18.87 -5.49 -10.77
C ILE A 49 -19.73 -5.93 -9.58
N ARG A 50 -19.52 -7.15 -9.05
CA ARG A 50 -20.23 -7.63 -7.86
C ARG A 50 -19.89 -6.78 -6.64
N TRP A 51 -18.61 -6.49 -6.39
CA TRP A 51 -18.20 -5.60 -5.30
C TRP A 51 -18.82 -4.20 -5.39
N MET A 52 -18.90 -3.63 -6.60
CA MET A 52 -19.59 -2.36 -6.82
C MET A 52 -21.09 -2.43 -6.48
N LYS A 53 -21.76 -3.53 -6.84
CA LYS A 53 -23.18 -3.77 -6.52
C LYS A 53 -23.41 -3.99 -5.02
N ASP A 54 -22.43 -4.58 -4.33
CA ASP A 54 -22.47 -4.88 -2.90
C ASP A 54 -22.09 -3.66 -2.02
N GLY A 55 -21.98 -2.46 -2.61
CA GLY A 55 -21.78 -1.21 -1.87
C GLY A 55 -20.34 -0.69 -1.88
N ALA A 56 -19.44 -1.31 -2.65
CA ALA A 56 -18.08 -0.83 -2.87
C ALA A 56 -17.26 -0.62 -1.56
N ASP A 57 -17.38 -1.54 -0.60
CA ASP A 57 -16.66 -1.45 0.66
C ASP A 57 -15.16 -1.72 0.46
N PHE A 58 -14.33 -0.69 0.66
CA PHE A 58 -12.88 -0.81 0.58
C PHE A 58 -12.28 -1.64 1.72
N ASN A 59 -13.00 -1.86 2.83
CA ASN A 59 -12.54 -2.74 3.89
C ASN A 59 -12.55 -4.23 3.48
N ALA A 60 -13.24 -4.56 2.38
CA ALA A 60 -13.21 -5.91 1.81
C ALA A 60 -11.90 -6.23 1.06
N PHE A 61 -10.98 -5.28 0.90
CA PHE A 61 -9.64 -5.53 0.37
C PHE A 61 -8.68 -5.82 1.52
N VAL A 62 -8.37 -7.10 1.69
CA VAL A 62 -7.41 -7.56 2.70
C VAL A 62 -6.05 -7.73 2.03
N LEU A 63 -5.03 -7.11 2.62
CA LEU A 63 -3.64 -7.14 2.15
C LEU A 63 -2.75 -7.76 3.24
N PRO A 64 -2.83 -9.08 3.44
CA PRO A 64 -2.17 -9.74 4.57
C PRO A 64 -0.65 -9.56 4.52
N ASP A 65 -0.05 -9.58 3.32
CA ASP A 65 1.38 -9.38 3.13
C ASP A 65 1.82 -7.95 3.48
N LEU A 66 1.02 -6.93 3.14
CA LEU A 66 1.31 -5.55 3.52
C LEU A 66 1.31 -5.38 5.05
N VAL A 67 0.30 -5.98 5.71
CA VAL A 67 0.19 -5.93 7.18
C VAL A 67 1.38 -6.63 7.83
N ARG A 68 1.76 -7.81 7.33
CA ARG A 68 2.93 -8.56 7.81
C ARG A 68 4.21 -7.75 7.66
N ASP A 69 4.47 -7.22 6.47
CA ASP A 69 5.73 -6.56 6.17
C ASP A 69 5.86 -5.22 6.90
N LEU A 70 4.75 -4.47 7.05
CA LEU A 70 4.71 -3.25 7.85
C LEU A 70 5.02 -3.53 9.33
N ALA A 71 4.51 -4.64 9.87
CA ALA A 71 4.81 -5.05 11.24
C ALA A 71 6.29 -5.47 11.41
N ALA A 72 6.83 -6.22 10.45
CA ALA A 72 8.25 -6.61 10.46
C ALA A 72 9.19 -5.40 10.42
N LEU A 73 8.94 -4.46 9.49
CA LEU A 73 9.72 -3.23 9.38
C LEU A 73 9.63 -2.35 10.63
N ARG A 74 8.47 -2.33 11.30
CA ARG A 74 8.30 -1.60 12.57
C ARG A 74 9.23 -2.13 13.67
N GLU A 75 9.51 -3.43 13.65
CA GLU A 75 10.42 -4.11 14.59
C GLU A 75 11.88 -4.13 14.10
N GLY A 76 12.18 -3.47 12.97
CA GLY A 76 13.53 -3.46 12.38
C GLY A 76 13.93 -4.75 11.67
N ILE A 77 12.94 -5.60 11.34
CA ILE A 77 13.16 -6.84 10.61
C ILE A 77 13.06 -6.54 9.10
N PRO A 78 14.09 -6.88 8.29
CA PRO A 78 14.04 -6.71 6.84
C PRO A 78 12.96 -7.56 6.18
N VAL A 79 12.42 -7.08 5.06
CA VAL A 79 11.43 -7.77 4.21
C VAL A 79 11.93 -7.80 2.76
N THR A 80 11.37 -8.71 1.96
CA THR A 80 11.75 -8.96 0.54
C THR A 80 10.62 -8.62 -0.40
#